data_AF-A0A5B0QXY6-F1
#
_entry.id   AF-A0A5B0QXY6-F1
#
_cell.length_a   1.000
_cell.length_b   1.000
_cell.length_c   1.000
_cell.angle_alpha   90.00
_cell.angle_beta   90.00
_cell.angle_gamma   90.00
#
_symmetry.space_group_name_H-M   'P 1'
#
loop_
_entity.id
_entity.type
_entity.pdbx_description
1 polymer ?
#
loop_
_entity_poly.entity_id
_entity_poly.type
_entity_poly.pdbx_seq_one_letter_code
_entity_poly.pdbx_strand_id
1 'polypeptide(L)'
;MAFKLTCGLIMALLSSVTRSTVPGVVPVGGGIFETGNAEMSRDVLYPCQGDAYTWNSVIGAIVQGGGSLIKRSPEGEKAMQAARDKAPGPEKSNEYIKKKLQWQSELPAESEAGNFWEEKVYMNRGRVALIKNEYPYGLPPPVDHWMLWIRTCPFTEVAFEPLSHETLPNPDFLRSIRRKSLLRYLNYYDFYGYSGISEDVINRFRLSGFYHPTEDTVWKDPESSEVVTRLEGIEAMRWLGRHVLKVIHVKFSPEKYEILFNRSTDRWKSVVDPDHFHVIVKPKSTS
;
A
#
# COMPACT_ATOMS: atom_id res chain seq x y z
N MET A 1 -14.24 50.68 59.86
CA MET A 1 -14.38 50.44 58.40
C MET A 1 -14.37 48.94 58.19
N ALA A 2 -15.46 48.41 57.61
CA ALA A 2 -15.61 46.99 57.33
C ALA A 2 -14.91 46.62 56.02
N PHE A 3 -14.29 45.44 55.93
CA PHE A 3 -14.21 44.68 54.68
C PHE A 3 -14.15 43.18 54.97
N LYS A 4 -14.95 42.44 54.18
CA LYS A 4 -15.23 40.99 54.18
C LYS A 4 -14.11 40.20 53.47
N LEU A 5 -14.06 38.88 53.72
CA LEU A 5 -14.21 37.75 52.76
C LEU A 5 -13.63 36.47 53.42
N THR A 6 -14.45 35.55 53.93
CA THR A 6 -15.09 34.36 53.32
C THR A 6 -14.19 33.14 53.07
N CYS A 7 -14.71 32.02 53.57
CA CYS A 7 -14.18 30.66 53.66
C CYS A 7 -13.67 30.05 52.35
N GLY A 8 -12.52 29.38 52.44
CA GLY A 8 -11.99 28.47 51.42
C GLY A 8 -12.70 27.12 51.44
N LEU A 9 -13.20 26.72 50.28
CA LEU A 9 -13.84 25.44 50.00
C LEU A 9 -12.76 24.38 49.72
N ILE A 10 -12.85 23.24 50.40
CA ILE A 10 -12.06 22.03 50.17
C ILE A 10 -12.63 21.32 48.93
N MET A 11 -11.79 21.08 47.92
CA MET A 11 -12.08 20.20 46.79
C MET A 11 -11.03 19.09 46.74
N ALA A 12 -11.48 17.87 46.99
CA ALA A 12 -10.71 16.65 46.82
C ALA A 12 -10.49 16.37 45.32
N LEU A 13 -9.22 16.34 44.89
CA LEU A 13 -8.85 15.88 43.57
C LEU A 13 -8.63 14.36 43.61
N LEU A 14 -9.54 13.64 42.94
CA LEU A 14 -9.41 12.24 42.59
C LEU A 14 -8.15 12.05 41.73
N SER A 15 -7.26 11.17 42.19
CA SER A 15 -6.09 10.70 41.45
C SER A 15 -6.52 9.84 40.27
N SER A 16 -6.55 10.40 39.06
CA SER A 16 -6.59 9.61 37.82
C SER A 16 -5.18 9.25 37.39
N VAL A 17 -4.95 7.95 37.31
CA VAL A 17 -3.72 7.26 36.89
C VAL A 17 -3.22 7.80 35.55
N THR A 18 -2.07 8.47 35.57
CA THR A 18 -1.32 8.82 34.36
C THR A 18 -0.73 7.56 33.75
N ARG A 19 -1.25 7.12 32.60
CA ARG A 19 -0.59 6.12 31.75
C ARG A 19 0.73 6.71 31.26
N SER A 20 1.81 6.01 31.57
CA SER A 20 3.17 6.27 31.11
C SER A 20 3.22 6.30 29.58
N THR A 21 3.51 7.48 29.01
CA THR A 21 3.92 7.63 27.62
C THR A 21 5.37 7.16 27.49
N VAL A 22 5.64 6.19 26.62
CA VAL A 22 7.00 5.84 26.22
C VAL A 22 7.61 7.07 25.51
N PRO A 23 8.73 7.63 25.98
CA PRO A 23 9.40 8.75 25.31
C PRO A 23 10.11 8.21 24.06
N GLY A 24 9.75 8.71 22.87
CA GLY A 24 10.54 8.44 21.66
C GLY A 24 9.81 8.41 20.32
N VAL A 25 8.47 8.43 20.28
CA VAL A 25 7.73 8.52 19.01
C VAL A 25 7.33 9.97 18.77
N VAL A 26 8.19 10.69 18.05
CA VAL A 26 7.87 12.03 17.52
C VAL A 26 6.94 11.84 16.31
N PRO A 27 5.83 12.60 16.20
CA PRO A 27 4.88 12.44 15.10
C PRO A 27 5.52 12.86 13.77
N VAL A 28 5.60 11.95 12.80
CA VAL A 28 5.97 12.29 11.42
C VAL A 28 4.73 12.20 10.55
N GLY A 29 4.05 13.35 10.38
CA GLY A 29 3.02 13.58 9.38
C GLY A 29 1.61 13.25 9.87
N GLY A 30 0.70 14.23 9.77
CA GLY A 30 -0.73 14.12 10.09
C GLY A 30 -1.51 13.23 9.13
N GLY A 31 -1.10 11.97 8.97
CA GLY A 31 -1.83 10.91 8.32
C GLY A 31 -2.68 10.11 9.30
N ILE A 32 -3.49 9.19 8.79
CA ILE A 32 -4.42 8.33 9.56
C ILE A 32 -3.69 7.40 10.55
N PHE A 33 -2.39 7.19 10.36
CA PHE A 33 -1.61 6.18 11.06
C PHE A 33 -0.47 6.87 11.82
N GLU A 34 -0.48 6.81 13.15
CA GLU A 34 0.42 7.63 13.99
C GLU A 34 1.45 6.78 14.80
N THR A 35 1.40 5.44 14.73
CA THR A 35 2.05 4.59 15.76
C THR A 35 2.95 3.43 15.29
N GLY A 36 3.12 3.19 13.98
CA GLY A 36 4.00 2.13 13.44
C GLY A 36 5.42 2.57 13.04
N ASN A 37 6.16 1.69 12.36
CA ASN A 37 7.40 2.01 11.62
C ASN A 37 7.64 1.02 10.45
N ALA A 38 8.56 1.32 9.52
CA ALA A 38 8.83 0.43 8.38
C ALA A 38 9.24 -0.99 8.81
N GLU A 39 10.06 -1.12 9.85
CA GLU A 39 10.61 -2.41 10.30
C GLU A 39 9.62 -3.27 11.11
N MET A 40 8.41 -2.77 11.32
CA MET A 40 7.43 -3.43 12.16
C MET A 40 7.02 -4.79 11.57
N SER A 41 6.87 -5.79 12.43
CA SER A 41 6.40 -7.12 12.06
C SER A 41 4.88 -7.15 11.88
N ARG A 42 4.38 -8.24 11.27
CA ARG A 42 2.94 -8.38 10.98
C ARG A 42 2.06 -8.29 12.24
N ASP A 43 2.50 -8.84 13.35
CA ASP A 43 1.77 -8.91 14.62
C ASP A 43 1.53 -7.52 15.25
N VAL A 44 2.38 -6.54 14.94
CA VAL A 44 2.23 -5.15 15.41
C VAL A 44 1.53 -4.24 14.40
N LEU A 45 1.09 -4.75 13.25
CA LEU A 45 0.34 -3.98 12.26
C LEU A 45 -1.07 -3.63 12.74
N TYR A 46 -1.79 -4.59 13.33
CA TYR A 46 -3.20 -4.41 13.67
C TYR A 46 -3.47 -3.23 14.61
N PRO A 47 -2.65 -3.00 15.66
CA PRO A 47 -2.78 -1.80 16.50
C PRO A 47 -2.48 -0.48 15.77
N CYS A 48 -1.76 -0.53 14.64
CA CYS A 48 -1.40 0.65 13.84
C CYS A 48 -2.43 0.94 12.73
N GLN A 49 -3.48 0.12 12.60
CA GLN A 49 -4.52 0.33 11.61
C GLN A 49 -5.44 1.49 11.99
N GLY A 50 -5.90 2.20 10.98
CA GLY A 50 -6.79 3.34 11.13
C GLY A 50 -7.88 3.36 10.07
N ASP A 51 -8.91 4.16 10.33
CA ASP A 51 -10.10 4.23 9.49
C ASP A 51 -9.98 5.31 8.40
N ALA A 52 -10.43 5.00 7.19
CA ALA A 52 -10.42 5.92 6.06
C ALA A 52 -11.85 6.25 5.61
N TYR A 53 -12.54 7.12 6.36
CA TYR A 53 -13.98 7.40 6.19
C TYR A 53 -14.35 8.27 4.98
N THR A 54 -13.39 8.86 4.28
CA THR A 54 -13.62 9.72 3.11
C THR A 54 -12.70 9.36 1.95
N TRP A 55 -13.10 9.67 0.72
CA TRP A 55 -12.24 9.40 -0.44
C TRP A 55 -10.88 10.11 -0.33
N ASN A 56 -10.87 11.35 0.17
CA ASN A 56 -9.64 12.10 0.42
C ASN A 56 -8.74 11.39 1.45
N SER A 57 -9.31 10.81 2.51
CA SER A 57 -8.55 10.02 3.48
C SER A 57 -8.01 8.71 2.88
N VAL A 58 -8.75 8.06 1.98
CA VAL A 58 -8.27 6.86 1.27
C VAL A 58 -7.10 7.20 0.34
N ILE A 59 -7.19 8.31 -0.42
CA ILE A 59 -6.08 8.82 -1.23
C ILE A 59 -4.86 9.02 -0.35
N GLY A 60 -4.98 9.82 0.72
CA GLY A 60 -3.88 10.11 1.64
C GLY A 60 -3.25 8.85 2.22
N ALA A 61 -4.06 7.93 2.74
CA ALA A 61 -3.57 6.66 3.28
C ALA A 61 -2.69 5.90 2.28
N ILE A 62 -3.13 5.79 1.02
CA ILE A 62 -2.40 5.04 -0.01
C ILE A 62 -1.17 5.82 -0.48
N VAL A 63 -1.33 7.07 -0.93
CA VAL A 63 -0.24 7.82 -1.58
C VAL A 63 0.84 8.29 -0.62
N GLN A 64 0.56 8.31 0.69
CA GLN A 64 1.57 8.57 1.70
C GLN A 64 2.37 7.31 2.07
N GLY A 65 2.00 6.12 1.57
CA GLY A 65 2.72 4.86 1.85
C GLY A 65 2.14 4.04 3.01
N GLY A 66 0.89 4.29 3.42
CA GLY A 66 0.20 3.60 4.52
C GLY A 66 -1.01 2.78 4.08
N GLY A 67 -1.15 2.47 2.79
CA GLY A 67 -2.35 1.83 2.24
C GLY A 67 -2.69 0.49 2.92
N SER A 68 -1.67 -0.27 3.34
CA SER A 68 -1.85 -1.55 4.03
C SER A 68 -2.40 -1.43 5.46
N LEU A 69 -2.40 -0.23 6.03
CA LEU A 69 -2.90 0.04 7.38
C LEU A 69 -4.36 0.50 7.40
N ILE A 70 -5.02 0.63 6.24
CA ILE A 70 -6.46 0.89 6.20
C ILE A 70 -7.18 -0.31 6.84
N LYS A 71 -7.95 -0.02 7.89
CA LYS A 71 -8.70 -1.03 8.62
C LYS A 71 -9.81 -1.64 7.75
N ARG A 72 -10.13 -2.91 7.99
CA ARG A 72 -11.30 -3.56 7.38
C ARG A 72 -12.61 -3.04 7.96
N SER A 73 -13.68 -3.13 7.17
CA SER A 73 -15.02 -2.96 7.73
C SER A 73 -15.29 -4.06 8.77
N PRO A 74 -16.25 -3.88 9.69
CA PRO A 74 -16.64 -4.94 10.62
C PRO A 74 -16.98 -6.27 9.91
N GLU A 75 -17.68 -6.20 8.78
CA GLU A 75 -18.04 -7.35 7.95
C GLU A 75 -16.80 -7.95 7.28
N GLY A 76 -15.92 -7.11 6.75
CA GLY A 76 -14.65 -7.53 6.15
C GLY A 76 -13.74 -8.23 7.15
N GLU A 77 -13.66 -7.75 8.39
CA GLU A 77 -12.86 -8.39 9.44
C GLU A 77 -13.49 -9.71 9.88
N LYS A 78 -14.81 -9.78 10.02
CA LYS A 78 -15.52 -11.05 10.31
C LYS A 78 -15.28 -12.09 9.22
N ALA A 79 -15.38 -11.69 7.95
CA ALA A 79 -15.12 -12.57 6.81
C ALA A 79 -13.65 -13.00 6.75
N MET A 80 -12.71 -12.08 7.02
CA MET A 80 -11.28 -12.37 7.07
C MET A 80 -10.95 -13.34 8.20
N GLN A 81 -11.53 -13.18 9.38
CA GLN A 81 -11.35 -14.11 10.49
C GLN A 81 -11.86 -15.50 10.11
N ALA A 82 -13.06 -15.62 9.53
CA ALA A 82 -13.59 -16.90 9.07
C ALA A 82 -12.72 -17.56 7.99
N ALA A 83 -12.04 -16.79 7.16
CA ALA A 83 -11.06 -17.30 6.20
C ALA A 83 -9.77 -17.79 6.89
N ARG A 84 -9.26 -17.04 7.87
CA ARG A 84 -8.10 -17.45 8.69
C ARG A 84 -8.36 -18.74 9.47
N ASP A 85 -9.58 -18.93 9.97
CA ASP A 85 -9.96 -20.14 10.70
C ASP A 85 -9.94 -21.37 9.76
N LYS A 86 -10.30 -21.20 8.48
CA LYS A 86 -10.25 -22.26 7.46
C LYS A 86 -8.84 -22.53 6.95
N ALA A 87 -8.02 -21.49 6.86
CA ALA A 87 -6.67 -21.53 6.30
C ALA A 87 -5.68 -20.82 7.23
N PRO A 88 -5.36 -21.41 8.39
CA PRO A 88 -4.52 -20.74 9.38
C PRO A 88 -3.06 -20.68 8.91
N GLY A 89 -2.51 -19.47 8.94
CA GLY A 89 -1.12 -19.20 8.57
C GLY A 89 -0.90 -18.95 7.07
N PRO A 90 0.31 -18.46 6.70
CA PRO A 90 0.60 -18.05 5.33
C PRO A 90 0.52 -19.17 4.30
N GLU A 91 1.05 -20.35 4.62
CA GLU A 91 1.09 -21.51 3.71
C GLU A 91 -0.32 -21.97 3.30
N LYS A 92 -1.21 -22.17 4.27
CA LYS A 92 -2.59 -22.56 4.00
C LYS A 92 -3.37 -21.45 3.30
N SER A 93 -3.09 -20.19 3.62
CA SER A 93 -3.69 -19.04 2.94
C SER A 93 -3.28 -19.00 1.45
N ASN A 94 -2.01 -19.27 1.15
CA ASN A 94 -1.48 -19.41 -0.22
C ASN A 94 -2.23 -20.51 -0.99
N GLU A 95 -2.30 -21.72 -0.42
CA GLU A 95 -3.02 -22.85 -1.04
C GLU A 95 -4.50 -22.55 -1.26
N TYR A 96 -5.15 -21.90 -0.30
CA TYR A 96 -6.55 -21.51 -0.39
C TYR A 96 -6.79 -20.56 -1.57
N ILE A 97 -5.95 -19.54 -1.74
CA ILE A 97 -6.05 -18.61 -2.86
C ILE A 97 -5.72 -19.29 -4.19
N LYS A 98 -4.65 -20.08 -4.27
CA LYS A 98 -4.32 -20.85 -5.48
C LYS A 98 -5.49 -21.76 -5.89
N LYS A 99 -6.15 -22.40 -4.92
CA LYS A 99 -7.33 -23.22 -5.17
C LYS A 99 -8.50 -22.41 -5.72
N LYS A 100 -8.79 -21.24 -5.14
CA LYS A 100 -9.86 -20.35 -5.61
C LYS A 100 -9.63 -19.85 -7.03
N LEU A 101 -8.39 -19.55 -7.38
CA LEU A 101 -8.01 -19.02 -8.69
C LEU A 101 -7.76 -20.11 -9.74
N GLN A 102 -7.85 -21.39 -9.36
CA GLN A 102 -7.51 -22.53 -10.21
C GLN A 102 -6.04 -22.52 -10.67
N TRP A 103 -5.14 -22.10 -9.77
CA TRP A 103 -3.71 -21.94 -9.98
C TRP A 103 -2.88 -23.05 -9.33
N GLN A 104 -3.44 -24.25 -9.22
CA GLN A 104 -2.72 -25.40 -8.68
C GLN A 104 -1.70 -25.97 -9.67
N SER A 105 -1.88 -25.72 -10.97
CA SER A 105 -0.92 -26.16 -11.99
C SER A 105 0.32 -25.27 -12.02
N GLU A 106 1.46 -25.91 -12.25
CA GLU A 106 2.70 -25.21 -12.57
C GLU A 106 2.51 -24.37 -13.84
N LEU A 107 3.12 -23.19 -13.84
CA LEU A 107 3.22 -22.39 -15.06
C LEU A 107 4.51 -22.76 -15.79
N PRO A 108 4.56 -22.56 -17.11
CA PRO A 108 5.83 -22.50 -17.83
C PRO A 108 6.77 -21.50 -17.17
N ALA A 109 8.08 -21.75 -17.31
CA ALA A 109 9.15 -20.92 -16.74
C ALA A 109 8.91 -19.43 -17.00
N GLU A 110 9.32 -18.56 -16.06
CA GLU A 110 9.11 -17.11 -16.19
C GLU A 110 9.71 -16.53 -17.48
N SER A 111 10.83 -17.10 -17.95
CA SER A 111 11.47 -16.75 -19.23
C SER A 111 10.57 -16.93 -20.45
N GLU A 112 9.57 -17.81 -20.37
CA GLU A 112 8.61 -18.10 -21.45
C GLU A 112 7.30 -17.31 -21.29
N ALA A 113 7.08 -16.69 -20.12
CA ALA A 113 5.86 -15.96 -19.82
C ALA A 113 5.75 -14.64 -20.60
N GLY A 114 6.88 -13.94 -20.77
CA GLY A 114 6.90 -12.52 -21.12
C GLY A 114 6.68 -11.61 -19.91
N ASN A 115 6.65 -10.31 -20.14
CA ASN A 115 6.55 -9.34 -19.06
C ASN A 115 5.11 -9.13 -18.57
N PHE A 116 4.94 -8.77 -17.30
CA PHE A 116 3.65 -8.54 -16.66
C PHE A 116 2.70 -7.59 -17.45
N TRP A 117 3.25 -6.58 -18.10
CA TRP A 117 2.51 -5.56 -18.86
C TRP A 117 2.24 -5.92 -20.33
N GLU A 118 2.56 -7.15 -20.75
CA GLU A 118 2.25 -7.68 -22.07
C GLU A 118 0.84 -8.30 -22.10
N GLU A 119 0.09 -8.07 -23.17
CA GLU A 119 -1.31 -8.51 -23.30
C GLU A 119 -1.48 -10.01 -23.15
N LYS A 120 -0.59 -10.80 -23.77
CA LYS A 120 -0.58 -12.26 -23.63
C LYS A 120 -0.42 -12.73 -22.18
N VAL A 121 0.16 -11.89 -21.30
CA VAL A 121 0.37 -12.19 -19.89
C VAL A 121 -0.84 -11.75 -19.08
N TYR A 122 -1.22 -10.47 -19.15
CA TYR A 122 -2.29 -9.96 -18.30
C TYR A 122 -3.70 -10.43 -18.70
N MET A 123 -3.89 -10.89 -19.95
CA MET A 123 -5.13 -11.56 -20.37
C MET A 123 -5.16 -13.05 -20.00
N ASN A 124 -4.03 -13.63 -19.56
CA ASN A 124 -3.96 -15.02 -19.15
C ASN A 124 -4.45 -15.17 -17.69
N ARG A 125 -5.66 -15.71 -17.51
CA ARG A 125 -6.25 -15.96 -16.19
C ARG A 125 -5.46 -16.91 -15.30
N GLY A 126 -4.57 -17.73 -15.87
CA GLY A 126 -3.63 -18.58 -15.13
C GLY A 126 -2.45 -17.80 -14.52
N ARG A 127 -2.27 -16.53 -14.91
CA ARG A 127 -1.18 -15.64 -14.48
C ARG A 127 -1.66 -14.40 -13.73
N VAL A 128 -2.76 -13.80 -14.17
CA VAL A 128 -3.29 -12.55 -13.61
C VAL A 128 -4.80 -12.67 -13.41
N ALA A 129 -5.28 -12.26 -12.23
CA ALA A 129 -6.70 -12.22 -11.93
C ALA A 129 -7.06 -10.95 -11.15
N LEU A 130 -7.89 -10.10 -11.76
CA LEU A 130 -8.46 -8.91 -11.12
C LEU A 130 -9.90 -9.20 -10.69
N ILE A 131 -10.11 -9.48 -9.40
CA ILE A 131 -11.39 -9.92 -8.83
C ILE A 131 -11.82 -9.05 -7.67
N LYS A 132 -13.12 -8.96 -7.38
CA LYS A 132 -13.62 -8.16 -6.25
C LYS A 132 -13.09 -8.77 -4.95
N ASN A 133 -12.63 -7.93 -4.02
CA ASN A 133 -12.12 -8.40 -2.74
C ASN A 133 -13.30 -8.90 -1.88
N GLU A 134 -13.25 -10.16 -1.46
CA GLU A 134 -14.24 -10.76 -0.56
C GLU A 134 -14.08 -10.27 0.89
N TYR A 135 -12.95 -9.64 1.23
CA TYR A 135 -12.58 -9.16 2.56
C TYR A 135 -12.20 -7.67 2.51
N PRO A 136 -13.15 -6.79 2.11
CA PRO A 136 -12.84 -5.42 1.77
C PRO A 136 -12.38 -4.60 2.98
N TYR A 137 -11.61 -3.56 2.68
CA TYR A 137 -11.31 -2.47 3.61
C TYR A 137 -12.59 -1.69 3.98
N GLY A 138 -12.57 -0.99 5.10
CA GLY A 138 -13.62 -0.07 5.52
C GLY A 138 -13.58 1.22 4.68
N LEU A 139 -14.03 1.13 3.43
CA LEU A 139 -13.97 2.22 2.46
C LEU A 139 -15.32 2.96 2.36
N PRO A 140 -15.30 4.26 2.04
CA PRO A 140 -16.53 5.05 1.91
C PRO A 140 -17.27 4.70 0.62
N PRO A 141 -18.61 4.69 0.59
CA PRO A 141 -19.34 4.59 -0.66
C PRO A 141 -19.02 5.78 -1.60
N PRO A 142 -19.04 5.61 -2.94
CA PRO A 142 -19.26 4.38 -3.71
C PRO A 142 -17.96 3.65 -4.09
N VAL A 143 -16.97 3.59 -3.19
CA VAL A 143 -15.66 2.99 -3.46
C VAL A 143 -15.73 1.47 -3.40
N ASP A 144 -15.16 0.81 -4.42
CA ASP A 144 -15.01 -0.63 -4.48
C ASP A 144 -13.56 -1.06 -4.21
N HIS A 145 -13.41 -2.23 -3.58
CA HIS A 145 -12.12 -2.87 -3.32
C HIS A 145 -11.98 -4.13 -4.19
N TRP A 146 -10.93 -4.18 -5.01
CA TRP A 146 -10.53 -5.30 -5.85
C TRP A 146 -9.16 -5.84 -5.46
N MET A 147 -8.91 -7.11 -5.77
CA MET A 147 -7.60 -7.76 -5.64
C MET A 147 -7.07 -8.05 -7.04
N LEU A 148 -5.87 -7.56 -7.34
CA LEU A 148 -5.09 -7.96 -8.50
C LEU A 148 -4.11 -9.05 -8.06
N TRP A 149 -4.48 -10.31 -8.23
CA TRP A 149 -3.63 -11.47 -7.97
C TRP A 149 -2.72 -11.72 -9.16
N ILE A 150 -1.46 -12.08 -8.89
CA ILE A 150 -0.44 -12.25 -9.92
C ILE A 150 0.45 -13.46 -9.64
N ARG A 151 0.87 -14.14 -10.70
CA ARG A 151 1.93 -15.17 -10.72
C ARG A 151 3.11 -14.78 -11.61
N THR A 152 3.07 -13.58 -12.18
CA THR A 152 4.19 -12.99 -12.93
C THR A 152 4.57 -11.70 -12.21
N CYS A 153 5.78 -11.65 -11.69
CA CYS A 153 6.27 -10.53 -10.89
C CYS A 153 6.43 -9.25 -11.75
N PRO A 154 5.86 -8.11 -11.36
CA PRO A 154 6.09 -6.84 -12.04
C PRO A 154 7.37 -6.13 -11.56
N PHE A 155 8.02 -6.63 -10.50
CA PHE A 155 9.22 -6.06 -9.89
C PHE A 155 10.47 -6.70 -10.50
N THR A 156 10.73 -6.43 -11.77
CA THR A 156 11.91 -6.94 -12.51
C THR A 156 12.80 -5.79 -12.96
N GLU A 157 14.07 -6.06 -13.25
CA GLU A 157 14.96 -5.04 -13.83
C GLU A 157 14.43 -4.51 -15.17
N VAL A 158 13.85 -5.39 -15.99
CA VAL A 158 13.27 -5.04 -17.29
C VAL A 158 12.09 -4.06 -17.15
N ALA A 159 11.40 -4.05 -16.01
CA ALA A 159 10.30 -3.09 -15.75
C ALA A 159 10.77 -1.62 -15.76
N PHE A 160 12.06 -1.38 -15.54
CA PHE A 160 12.65 -0.04 -15.60
C PHE A 160 13.04 0.41 -17.00
N GLU A 161 13.08 -0.49 -17.99
CA GLU A 161 13.38 -0.11 -19.36
C GLU A 161 12.20 0.69 -19.96
N PRO A 162 12.47 1.79 -20.70
CA PRO A 162 11.43 2.52 -21.38
C PRO A 162 10.91 1.73 -22.58
N LEU A 163 9.59 1.75 -22.79
CA LEU A 163 9.03 1.35 -24.08
C LEU A 163 9.42 2.37 -25.16
N SER A 164 9.32 2.00 -26.43
CA SER A 164 9.76 2.82 -27.57
C SER A 164 9.15 4.22 -27.65
N HIS A 165 8.00 4.44 -27.03
CA HIS A 165 7.27 5.71 -26.99
C HIS A 165 7.37 6.43 -25.64
N GLU A 166 8.09 5.86 -24.67
CA GLU A 166 8.23 6.41 -23.32
C GLU A 166 9.55 7.15 -23.17
N THR A 167 9.54 8.22 -22.36
CA THR A 167 10.75 8.88 -21.91
C THR A 167 11.02 8.45 -20.47
N LEU A 168 12.22 7.92 -20.24
CA LEU A 168 12.66 7.53 -18.91
C LEU A 168 12.75 8.78 -18.01
N PRO A 169 12.14 8.79 -16.81
CA PRO A 169 12.14 9.96 -15.94
C PRO A 169 13.54 10.25 -15.38
N ASN A 170 14.34 9.21 -15.17
CA ASN A 170 15.67 9.31 -14.61
C ASN A 170 16.66 8.35 -15.31
N PRO A 171 17.68 8.86 -16.02
CA PRO A 171 18.68 8.05 -16.71
C PRO A 171 19.41 7.04 -15.82
N ASP A 172 19.57 7.31 -14.52
CA ASP A 172 20.22 6.39 -13.59
C ASP A 172 19.47 5.07 -13.45
N PHE A 173 18.18 5.02 -13.77
CA PHE A 173 17.38 3.79 -13.75
C PHE A 173 17.83 2.76 -14.81
N LEU A 174 18.73 3.13 -15.73
CA LEU A 174 19.35 2.17 -16.66
C LEU A 174 20.59 1.49 -16.09
N ARG A 175 21.14 1.98 -14.97
CA ARG A 175 22.29 1.35 -14.31
C ARG A 175 21.80 0.12 -13.53
N SER A 176 22.38 -1.06 -13.80
CA SER A 176 21.91 -2.31 -13.15
C SER A 176 21.98 -2.24 -11.62
N ILE A 177 23.06 -1.68 -11.04
CA ILE A 177 23.17 -1.54 -9.58
C ILE A 177 22.04 -0.68 -8.99
N ARG A 178 21.67 0.40 -9.70
CA ARG A 178 20.59 1.29 -9.31
C ARG A 178 19.22 0.59 -9.42
N ARG A 179 18.96 -0.17 -10.49
CA ARG A 179 17.71 -0.93 -10.60
C ARG A 179 17.53 -1.94 -9.47
N LYS A 180 18.60 -2.66 -9.13
CA LYS A 180 18.56 -3.64 -8.04
C LYS A 180 18.27 -2.97 -6.69
N SER A 181 18.91 -1.84 -6.38
CA SER A 181 18.65 -1.10 -5.15
C SER A 181 17.22 -0.53 -5.11
N LEU A 182 16.72 0.01 -6.24
CA LEU A 182 15.33 0.47 -6.34
C LEU A 182 14.33 -0.68 -6.18
N LEU A 183 14.55 -1.84 -6.79
CA LEU A 183 13.68 -3.00 -6.62
C LEU A 183 13.62 -3.47 -5.15
N ARG A 184 14.75 -3.45 -4.44
CA ARG A 184 14.77 -3.75 -2.99
C ARG A 184 14.03 -2.69 -2.19
N TYR A 185 14.23 -1.40 -2.49
CA TYR A 185 13.45 -0.31 -1.89
C TYR A 185 11.94 -0.49 -2.08
N LEU A 186 11.50 -0.78 -3.31
CA LEU A 186 10.09 -0.95 -3.66
C LEU A 186 9.46 -2.21 -3.06
N ASN A 187 10.26 -3.23 -2.71
CA ASN A 187 9.80 -4.40 -1.95
C ASN A 187 9.83 -4.17 -0.44
N TYR A 188 10.71 -3.28 0.02
CA TYR A 188 10.85 -2.96 1.43
C TYR A 188 9.73 -2.03 1.91
N TYR A 189 9.24 -1.09 1.10
CA TYR A 189 8.13 -0.22 1.48
C TYR A 189 6.79 -0.62 0.83
N ASP A 190 5.69 -0.04 1.33
CA ASP A 190 4.38 -0.12 0.69
C ASP A 190 4.44 0.53 -0.70
N PHE A 191 4.32 -0.28 -1.74
CA PHE A 191 4.33 0.18 -3.12
C PHE A 191 2.92 0.65 -3.50
N TYR A 192 2.79 1.83 -4.10
CA TYR A 192 1.49 2.36 -4.51
C TYR A 192 1.52 3.04 -5.87
N GLY A 193 0.34 3.32 -6.39
CA GLY A 193 0.15 4.19 -7.52
C GLY A 193 -1.29 4.66 -7.65
N TYR A 194 -1.51 5.59 -8.56
CA TYR A 194 -2.79 6.23 -8.75
C TYR A 194 -3.02 6.58 -10.23
N SER A 195 -4.28 6.67 -10.63
CA SER A 195 -4.67 7.06 -11.98
C SER A 195 -6.07 7.67 -11.99
N GLY A 196 -6.33 8.58 -12.92
CA GLY A 196 -7.64 9.26 -13.02
C GLY A 196 -7.93 10.28 -11.91
N ILE A 197 -7.00 10.51 -10.98
CA ILE A 197 -7.07 11.54 -9.93
C ILE A 197 -6.26 12.76 -10.39
N SER A 198 -6.76 13.97 -10.18
CA SER A 198 -6.02 15.18 -10.58
C SER A 198 -4.78 15.41 -9.72
N GLU A 199 -3.72 15.92 -10.33
CA GLU A 199 -2.48 16.26 -9.62
C GLU A 199 -2.73 17.30 -8.51
N ASP A 200 -3.69 18.21 -8.67
CA ASP A 200 -4.10 19.16 -7.61
C ASP A 200 -4.62 18.49 -6.33
N VAL A 201 -5.23 17.31 -6.44
CA VAL A 201 -5.65 16.53 -5.28
C VAL A 201 -4.45 15.80 -4.69
N ILE A 202 -3.63 15.18 -5.54
CA ILE A 202 -2.43 14.43 -5.13
C ILE A 202 -1.43 15.33 -4.41
N ASN A 203 -1.20 16.54 -4.91
CA ASN A 203 -0.25 17.52 -4.38
C ASN A 203 -0.62 18.05 -2.99
N ARG A 204 -1.82 17.75 -2.46
CA ARG A 204 -2.21 18.05 -1.08
C ARG A 204 -1.56 17.10 -0.07
N PHE A 205 -1.04 15.97 -0.54
CA PHE A 205 -0.45 14.93 0.29
C PHE A 205 1.07 14.94 0.18
N ARG A 206 1.73 14.66 1.30
CA ARG A 206 3.16 14.36 1.28
C ARG A 206 3.36 12.93 0.79
N LEU A 207 3.56 12.76 -0.51
CA LEU A 207 3.81 11.47 -1.15
C LEU A 207 4.93 10.70 -0.46
N SER A 208 4.71 9.40 -0.25
CA SER A 208 5.64 8.54 0.50
C SER A 208 6.07 9.22 1.81
N GLY A 209 5.13 9.84 2.53
CA GLY A 209 5.43 10.59 3.75
C GLY A 209 5.48 9.70 5.00
N PHE A 210 4.94 8.49 4.90
CA PHE A 210 4.74 7.56 6.00
C PHE A 210 5.77 6.42 5.91
N TYR A 211 6.72 6.39 6.87
CA TYR A 211 7.85 5.46 7.02
C TYR A 211 8.91 5.37 5.93
N HIS A 212 8.65 5.92 4.76
CA HIS A 212 9.68 6.21 3.78
C HIS A 212 10.71 7.22 4.31
N PRO A 213 11.87 7.35 3.63
CA PRO A 213 12.85 8.38 3.96
C PRO A 213 12.23 9.78 4.06
N THR A 214 12.81 10.63 4.90
CA THR A 214 12.40 12.04 5.06
C THR A 214 13.31 12.93 4.22
N GLU A 215 13.21 14.26 4.36
CA GLU A 215 14.17 15.14 3.66
C GLU A 215 15.59 15.03 4.26
N ASP A 216 15.68 14.65 5.54
CA ASP A 216 16.93 14.54 6.29
C ASP A 216 17.48 13.11 6.35
N THR A 217 16.78 12.14 5.75
CA THR A 217 17.16 10.73 5.80
C THR A 217 17.08 10.10 4.41
N VAL A 218 17.87 9.04 4.21
CA VAL A 218 17.85 8.21 3.00
C VAL A 218 17.68 6.75 3.38
N TRP A 219 17.09 5.96 2.50
CA TRP A 219 17.13 4.51 2.63
C TRP A 219 18.47 4.02 2.08
N LYS A 220 19.21 3.27 2.89
CA LYS A 220 20.48 2.66 2.50
C LYS A 220 20.22 1.25 2.02
N ASP A 221 20.65 0.94 0.81
CA ASP A 221 20.49 -0.40 0.27
C ASP A 221 21.31 -1.40 1.08
N PRO A 222 20.72 -2.49 1.62
CA PRO A 222 21.45 -3.44 2.45
C PRO A 222 22.49 -4.26 1.67
N GLU A 223 22.39 -4.31 0.34
CA GLU A 223 23.24 -5.13 -0.53
C GLU A 223 24.20 -4.30 -1.41
N SER A 224 24.22 -2.97 -1.28
CA SER A 224 25.14 -2.12 -2.03
C SER A 224 25.43 -0.80 -1.31
N SER A 225 26.23 0.07 -1.92
CA SER A 225 26.46 1.43 -1.44
C SER A 225 25.41 2.43 -1.92
N GLU A 226 24.41 1.99 -2.69
CA GLU A 226 23.38 2.87 -3.22
C GLU A 226 22.47 3.38 -2.09
N VAL A 227 22.02 4.61 -2.23
CA VAL A 227 21.03 5.23 -1.36
C VAL A 227 19.84 5.68 -2.18
N VAL A 228 18.65 5.62 -1.58
CA VAL A 228 17.39 6.04 -2.22
C VAL A 228 16.75 7.12 -1.35
N THR A 229 16.58 8.30 -1.92
CA THR A 229 15.81 9.40 -1.32
C THR A 229 14.31 9.16 -1.46
N ARG A 230 13.50 9.90 -0.71
CA ARG A 230 12.02 9.85 -0.83
C ARG A 230 11.56 10.17 -2.25
N LEU A 231 12.14 11.19 -2.88
CA LEU A 231 11.76 11.64 -4.22
C LEU A 231 12.12 10.61 -5.29
N GLU A 232 13.32 10.03 -5.24
CA GLU A 232 13.71 8.92 -6.13
C GLU A 232 12.80 7.70 -5.93
N GLY A 233 12.43 7.41 -4.69
CA GLY A 233 11.47 6.35 -4.37
C GLY A 233 10.10 6.59 -5.02
N ILE A 234 9.55 7.80 -4.94
CA ILE A 234 8.28 8.18 -5.59
C ILE A 234 8.39 8.06 -7.11
N GLU A 235 9.50 8.52 -7.69
CA GLU A 235 9.75 8.45 -9.13
C GLU A 235 9.83 6.99 -9.61
N ALA A 236 10.55 6.13 -8.88
CA ALA A 236 10.62 4.70 -9.15
C ALA A 236 9.27 4.01 -8.99
N MET A 237 8.47 4.38 -7.97
CA MET A 237 7.11 3.89 -7.79
C MET A 237 6.21 4.25 -8.96
N ARG A 238 6.23 5.52 -9.39
CA ARG A 238 5.46 5.98 -10.56
C ARG A 238 5.91 5.25 -11.82
N TRP A 239 7.21 5.11 -12.03
CA TRP A 239 7.77 4.46 -13.21
C TRP A 239 7.37 2.98 -13.27
N LEU A 240 7.63 2.19 -12.23
CA LEU A 240 7.24 0.78 -12.21
C LEU A 240 5.71 0.62 -12.18
N GLY A 241 5.03 1.50 -11.44
CA GLY A 241 3.57 1.52 -11.27
C GLY A 241 2.80 1.71 -12.58
N ARG A 242 3.40 2.32 -13.61
CA ARG A 242 2.78 2.45 -14.94
C ARG A 242 2.38 1.09 -15.53
N HIS A 243 3.18 0.04 -15.29
CA HIS A 243 2.91 -1.31 -15.76
C HIS A 243 1.75 -1.95 -14.99
N VAL A 244 1.66 -1.70 -13.70
CA VAL A 244 0.53 -2.12 -12.84
C VAL A 244 -0.76 -1.43 -13.28
N LEU A 245 -0.71 -0.11 -13.51
CA LEU A 245 -1.84 0.67 -14.01
C LEU A 245 -2.31 0.20 -15.38
N LYS A 246 -1.39 -0.13 -16.30
CA LYS A 246 -1.75 -0.67 -17.61
C LYS A 246 -2.65 -1.89 -17.50
N VAL A 247 -2.36 -2.81 -16.57
CA VAL A 247 -3.18 -4.00 -16.33
C VAL A 247 -4.51 -3.66 -15.65
N ILE A 248 -4.50 -2.76 -14.65
CA ILE A 248 -5.73 -2.31 -14.00
C ILE A 248 -6.69 -1.63 -15.00
N HIS A 249 -6.13 -0.86 -15.94
CA HIS A 249 -6.90 -0.10 -16.94
C HIS A 249 -7.67 -0.97 -17.92
N VAL A 250 -7.32 -2.25 -18.07
CA VAL A 250 -8.10 -3.22 -18.87
C VAL A 250 -9.55 -3.31 -18.36
N LYS A 251 -9.75 -3.13 -17.05
CA LYS A 251 -11.08 -3.17 -16.42
C LYS A 251 -11.59 -1.79 -16.00
N PHE A 252 -10.71 -0.92 -15.53
CA PHE A 252 -11.08 0.39 -14.97
C PHE A 252 -10.41 1.51 -15.75
N SER A 253 -11.13 2.13 -16.68
CA SER A 253 -10.60 3.28 -17.41
C SER A 253 -10.43 4.49 -16.49
N PRO A 254 -9.28 5.19 -16.52
CA PRO A 254 -9.06 6.40 -15.73
C PRO A 254 -9.94 7.58 -16.14
N GLU A 255 -10.63 7.50 -17.29
CA GLU A 255 -11.65 8.48 -17.69
C GLU A 255 -12.93 8.34 -16.87
N LYS A 256 -13.24 7.12 -16.42
CA LYS A 256 -14.49 6.78 -15.71
C LYS A 256 -14.29 6.56 -14.22
N TYR A 257 -13.05 6.31 -13.79
CA TYR A 257 -12.72 5.95 -12.42
C TYR A 257 -11.54 6.78 -11.90
N GLU A 258 -11.59 7.09 -10.62
CA GLU A 258 -10.43 7.41 -9.81
C GLU A 258 -9.89 6.09 -9.24
N ILE A 259 -8.60 5.83 -9.45
CA ILE A 259 -7.98 4.53 -9.21
C ILE A 259 -6.79 4.74 -8.29
N LEU A 260 -6.71 3.92 -7.25
CA LEU A 260 -5.56 3.76 -6.38
C LEU A 260 -5.20 2.28 -6.35
N PHE A 261 -3.93 1.97 -6.14
CA PHE A 261 -3.54 0.63 -5.72
C PHE A 261 -2.43 0.70 -4.69
N ASN A 262 -2.33 -0.33 -3.86
CA ASN A 262 -1.16 -0.58 -3.05
C ASN A 262 -0.81 -2.07 -3.01
N ARG A 263 0.47 -2.36 -2.83
CA ARG A 263 1.00 -3.69 -2.53
C ARG A 263 1.78 -3.58 -1.25
N SER A 264 1.36 -4.35 -0.26
CA SER A 264 2.10 -4.48 0.99
C SER A 264 3.48 -5.07 0.71
N THR A 265 4.45 -4.77 1.56
CA THR A 265 5.67 -5.57 1.66
C THR A 265 5.36 -7.00 2.11
N ASP A 266 6.21 -7.97 1.75
CA ASP A 266 6.00 -9.39 2.05
C ASP A 266 5.92 -9.69 3.55
N ARG A 267 6.68 -8.95 4.38
CA ARG A 267 6.62 -9.06 5.85
C ARG A 267 5.24 -8.72 6.43
N TRP A 268 4.38 -8.03 5.67
CA TRP A 268 3.05 -7.61 6.08
C TRP A 268 1.92 -8.40 5.40
N LYS A 269 2.23 -9.27 4.44
CA LYS A 269 1.23 -10.07 3.71
C LYS A 269 0.82 -11.31 4.45
N SER A 270 -0.45 -11.69 4.31
CA SER A 270 -0.96 -13.00 4.77
C SER A 270 -0.80 -14.06 3.70
N VAL A 271 -0.68 -13.62 2.45
CA VAL A 271 -0.48 -14.45 1.26
C VAL A 271 0.68 -13.83 0.50
N VAL A 272 1.83 -14.49 0.50
CA VAL A 272 3.03 -13.98 -0.20
C VAL A 272 3.06 -14.49 -1.65
N ASP A 273 2.65 -15.74 -1.87
CA ASP A 273 2.58 -16.37 -3.18
C ASP A 273 1.23 -17.11 -3.36
N PRO A 274 0.34 -16.69 -4.27
CA PRO A 274 0.56 -15.65 -5.27
C PRO A 274 0.63 -14.24 -4.67
N ASP A 275 1.42 -13.40 -5.31
CA ASP A 275 1.52 -11.99 -4.94
C ASP A 275 0.26 -11.22 -5.35
N HIS A 276 0.04 -10.04 -4.77
CA HIS A 276 -1.17 -9.26 -5.02
C HIS A 276 -1.05 -7.77 -4.74
N PHE A 277 -1.92 -7.02 -5.42
CA PHE A 277 -2.22 -5.62 -5.13
C PHE A 277 -3.66 -5.48 -4.65
N HIS A 278 -3.85 -4.62 -3.67
CA HIS A 278 -5.14 -4.03 -3.36
C HIS A 278 -5.41 -2.92 -4.38
N VAL A 279 -6.52 -3.01 -5.11
CA VAL A 279 -6.93 -2.05 -6.14
C VAL A 279 -8.22 -1.39 -5.69
N ILE A 280 -8.18 -0.08 -5.46
CA ILE A 280 -9.29 0.69 -4.94
C ILE A 280 -9.81 1.61 -6.03
N VAL A 281 -11.10 1.50 -6.35
CA VAL A 281 -11.70 2.23 -7.46
C VAL A 281 -12.93 2.98 -7.01
N LYS A 282 -13.03 4.25 -7.44
CA LYS A 282 -14.19 5.10 -7.23
C LYS A 282 -14.71 5.57 -8.58
N PRO A 283 -15.98 5.32 -8.94
CA PRO A 283 -16.59 5.92 -10.11
C PRO A 283 -16.48 7.46 -10.03
N LYS A 284 -16.11 8.09 -11.14
CA LYS A 284 -16.28 9.53 -11.30
C LYS A 284 -17.77 9.79 -11.42
N SER A 285 -18.23 10.86 -10.78
CA SER A 285 -19.58 11.36 -11.04
C SER A 285 -19.69 11.61 -12.54
N THR A 286 -20.69 11.05 -13.21
CA THR A 286 -21.03 11.45 -14.57
C THR A 286 -21.40 12.93 -14.51
N SER A 287 -20.56 13.77 -15.11
CA SER A 287 -20.92 15.15 -15.42
C SER A 287 -22.13 15.19 -16.36
#